data_AF-A0A509LSE3-F1
#
_entry.id   AF-A0A509LSE3-F1
#
_cell.length_a   1.000
_cell.length_b   1.000
_cell.length_c   1.000
_cell.angle_alpha   90.00
_cell.angle_beta   90.00
_cell.angle_gamma   90.00
#
_symmetry.space_group_name_H-M   'P 1'
#
loop_
_entity.id
_entity.type
_entity.pdbx_description
1 polymer ?
#
loop_
_entity_poly.entity_id
_entity_poly.type
_entity_poly.pdbx_seq_one_letter_code
_entity_poly.pdbx_strand_id
1 'polypeptide(L)' 'MFSTGNKAKKTIFGAMTCSKCGKTLNNDENITIKINTKELKGYTHLSSWADAQYKLCENCSE' A
#
# COMPACT_ATOMS: atom_id res chain seq x y z
N MET A 1 23.24 18.36 22.84
CA MET A 1 21.99 17.64 23.18
C MET A 1 21.28 17.33 21.87
N PHE A 2 21.36 16.08 21.41
CA PHE A 2 20.70 15.67 20.18
C PHE A 2 19.25 15.33 20.52
N SER A 3 18.32 16.23 20.21
CA SER A 3 16.89 15.96 20.32
C SER A 3 16.54 14.88 19.30
N THR A 4 16.34 13.65 19.78
CA THR A 4 15.75 12.55 19.01
C THR A 4 14.29 12.89 18.76
N GLY A 5 14.05 13.77 17.78
CA GLY A 5 12.73 14.03 17.26
C GLY A 5 12.26 12.75 16.59
N ASN A 6 11.41 12.01 17.28
CA ASN A 6 10.72 10.84 16.77
C ASN A 6 9.78 11.32 15.65
N LYS A 7 10.32 11.49 14.45
CA LYS A 7 9.54 11.86 13.27
C LYS A 7 8.76 10.61 12.89
N ALA A 8 7.55 10.48 13.44
CA ALA A 8 6.52 9.68 12.82
C ALA A 8 6.53 10.08 11.34
N LYS A 9 7.00 9.17 10.47
CA LYS A 9 7.01 9.38 9.02
C LYS A 9 5.56 9.63 8.63
N LYS A 10 5.19 10.90 8.50
CA LYS A 10 3.88 11.31 8.00
C LYS A 10 3.83 10.75 6.59
N THR A 11 3.10 9.65 6.41
CA THR A 11 2.94 9.04 5.10
C THR A 11 2.27 10.11 4.24
N ILE A 12 2.98 10.56 3.21
CA ILE A 12 2.48 11.58 2.27
C ILE A 12 1.24 11.04 1.55
N PHE A 13 1.14 9.72 1.47
CA PHE A 13 0.01 8.94 1.00
C PHE A 13 -0.84 8.57 2.21
N GLY A 14 -2.15 8.79 2.13
CA GLY A 14 -3.09 8.51 3.22
C GLY A 14 -3.04 7.05 3.69
N ALA A 15 -3.79 6.73 4.75
CA ALA A 15 -3.85 5.37 5.27
C ALA A 15 -4.24 4.39 4.15
N MET A 16 -3.42 3.37 3.91
CA MET A 16 -3.69 2.34 2.91
C MET A 16 -4.81 1.44 3.42
N THR A 17 -5.82 1.15 2.60
CA THR A 17 -6.98 0.35 3.00
C THR A 17 -7.21 -0.82 2.06
N CYS A 18 -7.75 -1.92 2.61
CA CYS A 18 -8.20 -3.07 1.85
C CYS A 18 -9.45 -2.69 1.04
N SER A 19 -9.39 -2.88 -0.27
CA SER A 19 -10.47 -2.53 -1.19
C SER A 19 -11.71 -3.44 -1.08
N LYS A 20 -11.60 -4.59 -0.38
CA LYS A 20 -12.73 -5.53 -0.15
C LYS A 20 -13.44 -5.28 1.18
N CYS A 21 -12.72 -5.17 2.28
CA CYS A 21 -13.31 -5.07 3.63
C CYS A 21 -13.14 -3.71 4.31
N GLY A 22 -12.45 -2.75 3.69
CA GLY A 22 -12.23 -1.41 4.24
C GLY A 22 -11.24 -1.33 5.41
N LYS A 23 -10.67 -2.46 5.85
CA LYS A 23 -9.65 -2.51 6.90
C LYS A 23 -8.44 -1.65 6.53
N THR A 24 -7.95 -0.83 7.46
CA THR A 24 -6.65 -0.16 7.33
C THR A 24 -5.52 -1.18 7.38
N LEU A 25 -4.64 -1.12 6.38
CA LEU A 25 -3.48 -1.98 6.23
C LEU A 25 -2.30 -1.38 7.00
N ASN A 26 -1.65 -2.20 7.82
CA ASN A 26 -0.45 -1.79 8.54
C ASN A 26 0.78 -1.82 7.61
N ASN A 27 1.82 -1.06 7.94
CA ASN A 27 3.06 -0.99 7.14
C ASN A 27 3.81 -2.33 7.06
N ASP A 28 3.58 -3.22 8.03
CA ASP A 28 4.23 -4.54 8.14
C ASP A 28 3.30 -5.71 7.70
N GLU A 29 2.09 -5.42 7.20
CA GLU A 29 1.14 -6.43 6.73
C GLU A 29 1.38 -6.73 5.25
N ASN A 30 1.39 -8.01 4.85
CA ASN A 30 1.46 -8.32 3.42
C ASN A 30 0.14 -7.94 2.73
N ILE A 31 0.26 -7.47 1.50
CA ILE A 31 -0.89 -7.12 0.65
C ILE A 31 -0.87 -7.96 -0.62
N THR A 32 -2.05 -8.20 -1.17
CA THR A 32 -2.20 -8.76 -2.51
C THR A 32 -2.77 -7.72 -3.45
N ILE A 33 -2.11 -7.55 -4.60
CA ILE A 33 -2.59 -6.71 -5.70
C ILE A 33 -3.13 -7.65 -6.79
N LYS A 34 -4.43 -7.58 -7.08
CA LYS A 34 -5.03 -8.31 -8.22
C LYS A 34 -4.99 -7.41 -9.44
N ILE A 35 -4.15 -7.75 -10.42
CA ILE A 35 -4.01 -7.02 -11.68
C ILE A 35 -4.07 -7.99 -12.88
N ASN A 36 -4.64 -7.52 -13.99
CA ASN A 36 -4.56 -8.24 -15.25
C ASN A 36 -3.19 -8.03 -15.89
N THR A 37 -2.48 -9.11 -16.24
CA THR A 37 -1.15 -9.03 -16.84
C THR A 37 -1.11 -8.25 -18.16
N LYS A 38 -2.24 -8.14 -18.88
CA LYS A 38 -2.36 -7.30 -20.09
C LYS A 38 -2.24 -5.80 -19.81
N GLU A 39 -2.50 -5.37 -18.58
CA GLU A 39 -2.41 -3.98 -18.13
C GLU A 39 -0.99 -3.61 -17.67
N LEU A 40 -0.11 -4.61 -17.47
CA LEU A 40 1.29 -4.39 -17.13
C LEU A 40 2.08 -3.99 -18.38
N LYS A 41 2.11 -2.70 -18.69
CA LYS A 41 2.86 -2.14 -19.83
C LYS A 41 3.91 -1.13 -19.35
N GLY A 42 5.17 -1.39 -19.69
CA GLY A 42 6.28 -0.45 -19.50
C GLY A 42 6.84 -0.39 -18.07
N TYR A 43 7.51 0.71 -17.76
CA TYR A 43 8.13 0.98 -16.47
C TYR A 43 7.30 2.01 -15.69
N THR A 44 7.13 1.81 -14.38
CA THR A 44 6.37 2.72 -13.51
C THR A 44 7.04 2.89 -12.16
N HIS A 45 6.68 3.94 -11.43
CA HIS A 45 7.12 4.18 -10.07
C HIS A 45 6.30 3.31 -9.10
N LEU A 46 6.96 2.34 -8.46
CA LEU A 46 6.29 1.26 -7.72
C LEU A 46 5.34 1.77 -6.62
N SER A 47 5.74 2.76 -5.84
CA SER A 47 4.92 3.25 -4.71
C SER A 47 3.63 3.90 -5.20
N SER A 48 3.73 4.78 -6.21
CA SER A 48 2.57 5.46 -6.80
C SER A 48 1.66 4.50 -7.55
N TRP A 49 2.24 3.51 -8.22
CA TRP A 49 1.47 2.47 -8.89
C TRP A 49 0.69 1.64 -7.86
N ALA A 50 1.35 1.12 -6.83
CA ALA A 50 0.74 0.31 -5.78
C ALA A 50 -0.38 1.07 -5.06
N ASP A 51 -0.22 2.38 -4.84
CA ASP A 51 -1.25 3.25 -4.25
C ASP A 51 -2.54 3.31 -5.06
N ALA A 52 -2.44 3.23 -6.39
CA ALA A 52 -3.60 3.24 -7.29
C ALA A 52 -4.24 1.86 -7.50
N GLN A 53 -3.61 0.76 -7.06
CA GLN A 53 -4.12 -0.58 -7.32
C GLN A 53 -5.25 -1.01 -6.38
N TYR A 54 -6.06 -1.95 -6.86
CA TYR A 54 -7.01 -2.69 -6.03
C TYR A 54 -6.24 -3.65 -5.11
N LYS A 55 -6.16 -3.27 -3.83
CA LYS A 55 -5.33 -3.94 -2.81
C LYS A 55 -6.20 -4.73 -1.85
N LEU A 56 -5.74 -5.92 -1.49
CA LEU A 56 -6.41 -6.83 -0.58
C LEU A 56 -5.49 -7.12 0.61
N CYS A 57 -6.06 -7.11 1.82
CA CYS A 57 -5.39 -7.70 2.99
C CYS A 57 -5.25 -9.22 2.81
N GLU A 58 -4.40 -9.84 3.62
CA GLU A 58 -4.17 -11.31 3.61
C GLU A 58 -5.49 -12.09 3.70
N ASN A 59 -6.40 -11.70 4.60
CA ASN A 59 -7.70 -12.39 4.77
C ASN A 59 -8.65 -12.23 3.57
N CYS A 60 -8.39 -11.27 2.67
CA CYS A 60 -9.25 -10.95 1.54
C CYS A 60 -8.66 -11.38 0.20
N SER A 61 -7.40 -11.81 0.17
CA SER A 61 -6.70 -12.22 -1.05
C SER A 61 -7.15 -13.59 -1.53
N GLU A 62 -7.56 -14.45 -0.61
CA GLU A 62 -8.20 -15.76 -0.81
C GLU A 62 -9.50 -15.66 -1.64
#